data_AF-A0A7I9ZD29-F1
#
_entry.id   AF-A0A7I9ZD29-F1
#
_cell.length_a   1.000
_cell.length_b   1.000
_cell.length_c   1.000
_cell.angle_alpha   90.00
_cell.angle_beta   90.00
_cell.angle_gamma   90.00
#
_symmetry.space_group_name_H-M   'P 1'
#
loop_
_entity.id
_entity.type
_entity.pdbx_description
1 polymer ?
#
loop_
_entity_poly.entity_id
_entity_poly.type
_entity_poly.pdbx_seq_one_letter_code
_entity_poly.pdbx_strand_id
1 'polypeptide(L)'
;MTDPLRMQAVAALARAHNLFAGTPLSPRIGDASEQTDAIARHAPALPRAAATSSGASIKLLSHSSHADRALGAILAAARADHAHGRAATRAVLEAAESDVTPAADTPMGRREAMARTATRLRTQHQHIARSRRRARLLARGLRRLHYPRRRSMHRNQAGGRPAVLAAIRKALDIKGIHDPAARAHWERGMDLVARRESNYNANAINDWDSNAARGTPSKGAWQFIAPTFAAYHQPGTSRDIHNLVAQACAFINYAMGRYGVAVDASNLADRIQQADPHRAPKGY
;
A
#
# COMPACT_ATOMS: atom_id res chain seq x y z
N MET A 1 -54.54 23.78 3.14
CA MET A 1 -53.24 24.00 3.84
C MET A 1 -52.53 22.66 3.92
N THR A 2 -51.29 22.56 3.45
CA THR A 2 -50.49 21.32 3.54
C THR A 2 -50.12 21.02 5.00
N ASP A 3 -50.33 19.78 5.43
CA ASP A 3 -49.98 19.31 6.78
C ASP A 3 -48.47 19.54 7.08
N PRO A 4 -48.11 20.28 8.14
CA PRO A 4 -46.71 20.56 8.49
C PRO A 4 -45.87 19.29 8.71
N LEU A 5 -46.47 18.19 9.19
CA LEU A 5 -45.77 16.92 9.38
C LEU A 5 -45.37 16.29 8.03
N ARG A 6 -46.25 16.39 7.03
CA ARG A 6 -45.96 15.93 5.67
C ARG A 6 -44.80 16.72 5.07
N MET A 7 -44.79 18.05 5.23
CA MET A 7 -43.71 18.90 4.73
C MET A 7 -42.36 18.53 5.37
N GLN A 8 -42.32 18.32 6.69
CA GLN A 8 -41.11 17.91 7.38
C GLN A 8 -40.59 16.55 6.91
N ALA A 9 -41.49 15.59 6.69
CA ALA A 9 -41.13 14.27 6.20
C ALA A 9 -40.56 14.32 4.78
N VAL A 10 -41.21 15.03 3.86
CA VAL A 10 -40.72 15.22 2.47
C VAL A 10 -39.35 15.92 2.49
N ALA A 11 -39.17 16.95 3.31
CA ALA A 11 -37.88 17.63 3.45
C ALA A 11 -36.78 16.69 3.98
N ALA A 12 -37.09 15.77 4.91
CA ALA A 12 -36.15 14.77 5.37
C ALA A 12 -35.77 13.76 4.28
N LEU A 13 -36.74 13.31 3.48
CA LEU A 13 -36.51 12.41 2.34
C LEU A 13 -35.65 13.09 1.26
N ALA A 14 -35.89 14.37 0.99
CA ALA A 14 -35.11 15.17 0.04
C ALA A 14 -33.66 15.34 0.51
N ARG A 15 -33.42 15.66 1.79
CA ARG A 15 -32.05 15.71 2.36
C ARG A 15 -31.35 14.36 2.25
N ALA A 16 -32.06 13.27 2.51
CA ALA A 16 -31.54 11.91 2.35
C ALA A 16 -31.14 11.59 0.90
N HIS A 17 -31.96 11.99 -0.08
CA HIS A 17 -31.66 11.82 -1.51
C HIS A 17 -30.43 12.64 -1.93
N ASN A 18 -30.30 13.87 -1.42
CA ASN A 18 -29.20 14.77 -1.75
C ASN A 18 -27.82 14.25 -1.29
N LEU A 19 -27.76 13.25 -0.42
CA LEU A 19 -26.51 12.53 -0.11
C LEU A 19 -25.90 11.84 -1.34
N PHE A 20 -26.68 11.63 -2.41
CA PHE A 20 -26.27 11.00 -3.67
C PHE A 20 -26.17 12.00 -4.85
N ALA A 21 -26.16 13.31 -4.58
CA ALA A 21 -26.14 14.33 -5.63
C ALA A 21 -24.79 14.44 -6.37
N GLY A 22 -23.70 13.92 -5.80
CA GLY A 22 -22.37 13.99 -6.41
C GLY A 22 -22.23 13.14 -7.67
N THR A 23 -21.52 13.65 -8.68
CA THR A 23 -21.13 12.86 -9.85
C THR A 23 -20.01 11.89 -9.46
N PRO A 24 -20.18 10.57 -9.64
CA PRO A 24 -19.10 9.63 -9.36
C PRO A 24 -17.92 9.90 -10.29
N LEU A 25 -16.71 9.98 -9.74
CA LEU A 25 -15.50 10.14 -10.54
C LEU A 25 -15.35 8.96 -11.52
N SER A 26 -15.01 9.29 -12.77
CA SER A 26 -14.68 8.32 -13.84
C SER A 26 -13.20 8.38 -14.21
N PRO A 27 -12.28 7.97 -13.32
CA PRO A 27 -10.90 7.77 -13.72
C PRO A 27 -10.85 6.65 -14.77
N ARG A 28 -10.19 6.93 -15.91
CA ARG A 28 -9.83 5.90 -16.89
C ARG A 28 -8.70 5.06 -16.29
N ILE A 29 -8.91 3.76 -16.20
CA ILE A 29 -7.86 2.78 -15.96
C ILE A 29 -7.35 2.42 -17.35
N GLY A 30 -6.07 2.68 -17.66
CA GLY A 30 -5.52 2.49 -19.01
C GLY A 30 -5.47 1.03 -19.44
N ASP A 31 -5.29 0.78 -20.74
CA ASP A 31 -5.38 -0.53 -21.41
C ASP A 31 -4.18 -1.45 -21.15
N ALA A 32 -3.46 -1.23 -20.05
CA ALA A 32 -2.23 -1.95 -19.72
C ALA A 32 -2.45 -3.46 -19.66
N SER A 33 -3.62 -3.92 -19.16
CA SER A 33 -3.97 -5.33 -19.07
C SER A 33 -4.04 -6.05 -20.43
N GLU A 34 -4.45 -5.38 -21.50
CA GLU A 34 -4.53 -6.02 -22.83
C GLU A 34 -3.13 -6.22 -23.44
N GLN A 35 -2.23 -5.26 -23.17
CA GLN A 35 -0.83 -5.35 -23.56
C GLN A 35 -0.08 -6.42 -22.76
N THR A 36 -0.41 -6.64 -21.48
CA THR A 36 0.24 -7.70 -20.67
C THR A 36 -0.04 -9.10 -21.21
N ASP A 37 -1.28 -9.35 -21.61
CA ASP A 37 -1.72 -10.65 -22.10
C ASP A 37 -1.17 -10.95 -23.50
N ALA A 38 -0.95 -9.92 -24.33
CA ALA A 38 -0.19 -10.04 -25.57
C ALA A 38 1.28 -10.42 -25.31
N ILE A 39 1.96 -9.74 -24.37
CA ILE A 39 3.38 -10.00 -24.06
C ILE A 39 3.58 -11.41 -23.47
N ALA A 40 2.68 -11.85 -22.57
CA ALA A 40 2.75 -13.17 -21.97
C ALA A 40 2.64 -14.31 -23.00
N ARG A 41 1.86 -14.11 -24.07
CA ARG A 41 1.69 -15.09 -25.16
C ARG A 41 2.94 -15.28 -26.02
N HIS A 42 3.80 -14.25 -26.12
CA HIS A 42 5.02 -14.29 -26.93
C HIS A 42 6.29 -14.66 -26.14
N ALA A 43 6.19 -14.75 -24.81
CA ALA A 43 7.29 -15.10 -23.91
C ALA A 43 8.00 -16.45 -24.17
N PRO A 44 7.34 -17.52 -24.67
CA PRO A 44 7.99 -18.82 -24.89
C PRO A 44 9.09 -18.84 -25.97
N ALA A 45 9.14 -17.82 -26.83
CA ALA A 45 10.10 -17.74 -27.94
C ALA A 45 11.45 -17.10 -27.58
N LEU A 46 11.68 -16.75 -26.31
CA LEU A 46 12.88 -16.02 -25.85
C LEU A 46 14.02 -16.97 -25.41
N PRO A 47 15.30 -16.63 -25.68
CA PRO A 47 16.46 -17.38 -25.18
C PRO A 47 16.43 -17.58 -23.65
N ARG A 48 16.90 -18.73 -23.13
CA ARG A 48 16.75 -19.15 -21.70
C ARG A 48 17.09 -18.07 -20.66
N ALA A 49 18.18 -17.31 -20.86
CA ALA A 49 18.58 -16.22 -19.96
C ALA A 49 17.63 -15.01 -20.02
N ALA A 50 17.15 -14.68 -21.23
CA ALA A 50 16.11 -13.66 -21.43
C ALA A 50 14.76 -14.14 -20.88
N ALA A 51 14.45 -15.44 -20.95
CA ALA A 51 13.23 -16.03 -20.40
C ALA A 51 13.15 -15.94 -18.86
N THR A 52 14.29 -16.00 -18.15
CA THR A 52 14.31 -15.90 -16.68
C THR A 52 14.09 -14.45 -16.20
N SER A 53 14.77 -13.47 -16.82
CA SER A 53 14.55 -12.03 -16.55
C SER A 53 13.19 -11.55 -17.05
N SER A 54 12.73 -12.08 -18.18
CA SER A 54 11.38 -11.85 -18.70
C SER A 54 10.33 -12.48 -17.78
N GLY A 55 10.55 -13.66 -17.22
CA GLY A 55 9.62 -14.32 -16.29
C GLY A 55 9.33 -13.52 -15.02
N ALA A 56 10.33 -12.89 -14.40
CA ALA A 56 10.11 -12.00 -13.25
C ALA A 56 9.33 -10.74 -13.64
N SER A 57 9.63 -10.17 -14.81
CA SER A 57 8.97 -8.98 -15.35
C SER A 57 7.51 -9.28 -15.73
N ILE A 58 7.25 -10.42 -16.37
CA ILE A 58 5.92 -10.93 -16.71
C ILE A 58 5.12 -11.17 -15.43
N LYS A 59 5.69 -11.83 -14.41
CA LYS A 59 5.01 -12.01 -13.12
C LYS A 59 4.60 -10.67 -12.51
N LEU A 60 5.50 -9.69 -12.43
CA LEU A 60 5.17 -8.36 -11.91
C LEU A 60 4.06 -7.67 -12.72
N LEU A 61 4.13 -7.77 -14.04
CA LEU A 61 3.15 -7.20 -14.95
C LEU A 61 1.77 -7.88 -14.80
N SER A 62 1.72 -9.20 -14.65
CA SER A 62 0.50 -9.96 -14.35
C SER A 62 -0.09 -9.61 -12.98
N HIS A 63 0.74 -9.40 -11.95
CA HIS A 63 0.27 -8.95 -10.63
C HIS A 63 -0.29 -7.52 -10.70
N SER A 64 0.35 -6.62 -11.45
CA SER A 64 -0.18 -5.26 -11.68
C SER A 64 -1.50 -5.29 -12.44
N SER A 65 -1.60 -6.07 -13.53
CA SER A 65 -2.84 -6.26 -14.29
C SER A 65 -3.97 -6.84 -13.43
N HIS A 66 -3.66 -7.79 -12.54
CA HIS A 66 -4.64 -8.31 -11.60
C HIS A 66 -5.11 -7.23 -10.61
N ALA A 67 -4.20 -6.40 -10.08
CA ALA A 67 -4.55 -5.27 -9.22
C ALA A 67 -5.39 -4.21 -9.96
N ASP A 68 -5.08 -3.92 -11.22
CA ASP A 68 -5.85 -3.00 -12.08
C ASP A 68 -7.26 -3.50 -12.34
N ARG A 69 -7.43 -4.80 -12.64
CA ARG A 69 -8.76 -5.41 -12.78
C ARG A 69 -9.55 -5.36 -11.47
N ALA A 70 -8.91 -5.62 -10.34
CA ALA A 70 -9.55 -5.53 -9.03
C ALA A 70 -9.95 -4.09 -8.68
N LEU A 71 -9.12 -3.09 -9.01
CA LEU A 71 -9.46 -1.68 -8.88
C LEU A 71 -10.67 -1.31 -9.75
N GLY A 72 -10.65 -1.73 -11.02
CA GLY A 72 -11.76 -1.52 -11.95
C GLY A 72 -13.08 -2.10 -11.44
N ALA A 73 -13.05 -3.33 -10.92
CA ALA A 73 -14.22 -3.98 -10.34
C ALA A 73 -14.76 -3.22 -9.11
N ILE A 74 -13.88 -2.74 -8.22
CA ILE A 74 -14.28 -1.98 -7.04
C ILE A 74 -14.91 -0.63 -7.42
N LEU A 75 -14.32 0.07 -8.39
CA LEU A 75 -14.85 1.35 -8.88
C LEU A 75 -16.20 1.15 -9.60
N ALA A 76 -16.33 0.12 -10.42
CA ALA A 76 -17.60 -0.23 -11.07
C ALA A 76 -18.68 -0.55 -10.03
N ALA A 77 -18.35 -1.35 -9.00
CA ALA A 77 -19.27 -1.66 -7.92
C ALA A 77 -19.67 -0.43 -7.10
N ALA A 78 -18.75 0.52 -6.87
CA ALA A 78 -19.04 1.78 -6.19
C ALA A 78 -20.02 2.65 -6.99
N ARG A 79 -19.82 2.75 -8.32
CA ARG A 79 -20.74 3.49 -9.20
C ARG A 79 -22.12 2.85 -9.25
N ALA A 80 -22.19 1.53 -9.38
CA ALA A 80 -23.45 0.80 -9.37
C ALA A 80 -24.21 0.98 -8.05
N ASP A 81 -23.52 0.90 -6.91
CA ASP A 81 -24.14 1.15 -5.59
C ASP A 81 -24.65 2.59 -5.44
N HIS A 82 -23.86 3.57 -5.91
CA HIS A 82 -24.28 4.97 -5.91
C HIS A 82 -25.50 5.22 -6.79
N ALA A 83 -25.51 4.70 -8.01
CA ALA A 83 -26.64 4.81 -8.94
C ALA A 83 -27.90 4.15 -8.37
N HIS A 84 -27.76 2.95 -7.80
CA HIS A 84 -28.85 2.24 -7.15
C HIS A 84 -29.40 3.00 -5.94
N GLY A 85 -28.53 3.51 -5.06
CA GLY A 85 -28.92 4.32 -3.90
C GLY A 85 -29.64 5.60 -4.30
N ARG A 86 -29.15 6.29 -5.35
CA ARG A 86 -29.80 7.49 -5.91
C ARG A 86 -31.18 7.18 -6.46
N ALA A 87 -31.33 6.13 -7.27
CA ALA A 87 -32.61 5.74 -7.86
C ALA A 87 -33.61 5.30 -6.79
N ALA A 88 -33.20 4.47 -5.84
CA ALA A 88 -34.06 3.98 -4.77
C ALA A 88 -34.54 5.12 -3.85
N THR A 89 -33.64 6.03 -3.46
CA THR A 89 -34.02 7.18 -2.62
C THR A 89 -34.87 8.21 -3.36
N ARG A 90 -34.71 8.34 -4.68
CA ARG A 90 -35.55 9.17 -5.54
C ARG A 90 -36.97 8.62 -5.62
N ALA A 91 -37.13 7.32 -5.83
CA ALA A 91 -38.43 6.67 -5.90
C ALA A 91 -39.25 6.85 -4.62
N VAL A 92 -38.61 6.75 -3.45
CA VAL A 92 -39.27 7.00 -2.15
C VAL A 92 -39.71 8.46 -1.99
N LEU A 93 -38.88 9.41 -2.45
CA LEU A 93 -39.19 10.84 -2.42
C LEU A 93 -40.37 11.16 -3.35
N GLU A 94 -40.32 10.69 -4.60
CA GLU A 94 -41.38 10.89 -5.58
C GLU A 94 -42.70 10.28 -5.09
N ALA A 95 -42.68 9.09 -4.51
CA ALA A 95 -43.86 8.47 -3.90
C ALA A 95 -44.42 9.24 -2.68
N ALA A 96 -43.62 10.10 -2.05
CA ALA A 96 -44.07 11.00 -0.98
C ALA A 96 -44.62 12.33 -1.53
N GLU A 97 -44.00 12.85 -2.58
CA GLU A 97 -44.43 14.06 -3.29
C GLU A 97 -45.77 13.81 -4.00
N SER A 98 -45.91 12.67 -4.67
CA SER A 98 -47.12 12.24 -5.38
C SER A 98 -48.22 11.69 -4.47
N ASP A 99 -48.03 11.70 -3.15
CA ASP A 99 -49.05 11.24 -2.20
C ASP A 99 -50.17 12.28 -2.13
N VAL A 100 -51.14 12.20 -3.05
CA VAL A 100 -52.29 13.12 -3.09
C VAL A 100 -53.32 12.75 -2.04
N THR A 101 -53.18 11.60 -1.34
CA THR A 101 -54.13 11.19 -0.30
C THR A 101 -54.18 12.28 0.76
N PRO A 102 -55.30 13.01 0.88
CA PRO A 102 -55.46 13.89 2.02
C PRO A 102 -55.42 12.97 3.23
N ALA A 103 -54.87 13.46 4.34
CA ALA A 103 -55.37 12.97 5.61
C ALA A 103 -56.88 13.26 5.57
N ALA A 104 -57.69 12.29 5.16
CA ALA A 104 -59.14 12.44 5.27
C ALA A 104 -59.41 12.86 6.71
N ASP A 105 -60.35 13.78 6.94
CA ASP A 105 -60.64 14.33 8.29
C ASP A 105 -61.12 13.27 9.31
N THR A 106 -60.98 11.99 8.98
CA THR A 106 -61.18 10.84 9.86
C THR A 106 -59.91 10.53 10.67
N PRO A 107 -60.05 10.10 11.94
CA PRO A 107 -58.93 9.58 12.72
C PRO A 107 -58.18 8.42 12.03
N MET A 108 -58.90 7.58 11.29
CA MET A 108 -58.34 6.44 10.57
C MET A 108 -57.45 6.88 9.39
N GLY A 109 -57.89 7.89 8.62
CA GLY A 109 -57.10 8.46 7.53
C GLY A 109 -55.79 9.10 8.01
N ARG A 110 -55.82 9.82 9.14
CA ARG A 110 -54.61 10.38 9.78
C ARG A 110 -53.64 9.28 10.22
N ARG A 111 -54.12 8.21 10.85
CA ARG A 111 -53.30 7.06 11.27
C ARG A 111 -52.63 6.39 10.08
N GLU A 112 -53.37 6.20 8.99
CA GLU A 112 -52.84 5.57 7.77
C GLU A 112 -51.78 6.45 7.10
N ALA A 113 -52.00 7.77 7.03
CA ALA A 113 -51.03 8.73 6.50
C ALA A 113 -49.72 8.74 7.32
N MET A 114 -49.82 8.70 8.66
CA MET A 114 -48.67 8.56 9.55
C MET A 114 -47.93 7.23 9.33
N ALA A 115 -48.66 6.12 9.18
CA ALA A 115 -48.08 4.80 8.93
C ALA A 115 -47.31 4.77 7.59
N ARG A 116 -47.89 5.30 6.50
CA ARG A 116 -47.20 5.43 5.21
C ARG A 116 -45.94 6.28 5.30
N THR A 117 -46.02 7.41 5.98
CA THR A 117 -44.88 8.30 6.21
C THR A 117 -43.75 7.61 6.99
N ALA A 118 -44.09 6.90 8.07
CA ALA A 118 -43.13 6.13 8.86
C ALA A 118 -42.46 5.03 8.04
N THR A 119 -43.23 4.32 7.20
CA THR A 119 -42.69 3.31 6.28
C THR A 119 -41.69 3.91 5.30
N ARG A 120 -42.03 5.03 4.65
CA ARG A 120 -41.11 5.72 3.72
C ARG A 120 -39.81 6.14 4.41
N LEU A 121 -39.87 6.72 5.61
CA LEU A 121 -38.69 7.13 6.36
C LEU A 121 -37.80 5.93 6.72
N ARG A 122 -38.40 4.80 7.15
CA ARG A 122 -37.65 3.56 7.43
C ARG A 122 -36.99 3.00 6.17
N THR A 123 -37.72 2.95 5.06
CA THR A 123 -37.19 2.50 3.77
C THR A 123 -36.02 3.38 3.30
N GLN A 124 -36.18 4.71 3.37
CA GLN A 124 -35.12 5.66 3.04
C GLN A 124 -33.87 5.45 3.90
N HIS A 125 -34.05 5.29 5.21
CA HIS A 125 -32.96 5.01 6.15
C HIS A 125 -32.23 3.70 5.81
N GLN A 126 -32.97 2.64 5.48
CA GLN A 126 -32.38 1.35 5.10
C GLN A 126 -31.53 1.45 3.84
N HIS A 127 -31.97 2.20 2.81
CA HIS A 127 -31.15 2.44 1.62
C HIS A 127 -29.83 3.14 1.96
N ILE A 128 -29.87 4.21 2.78
CA ILE A 128 -28.68 4.92 3.22
C ILE A 128 -27.75 4.03 4.04
N ALA A 129 -28.29 3.28 5.00
CA ALA A 129 -27.50 2.38 5.85
C ALA A 129 -26.82 1.28 5.03
N ARG A 130 -27.52 0.69 4.05
CA ARG A 130 -26.97 -0.31 3.13
C ARG A 130 -25.85 0.29 2.27
N SER A 131 -26.05 1.47 1.68
CA SER A 131 -25.03 2.12 0.87
C SER A 131 -23.79 2.48 1.70
N ARG A 132 -23.96 3.03 2.91
CA ARG A 132 -22.83 3.29 3.85
C ARG A 132 -22.06 2.02 4.20
N ARG A 133 -22.75 0.89 4.41
CA ARG A 133 -22.10 -0.40 4.67
C ARG A 133 -21.27 -0.85 3.46
N ARG A 134 -21.84 -0.76 2.25
CA ARG A 134 -21.15 -1.15 1.01
C ARG A 134 -19.96 -0.24 0.71
N ALA A 135 -20.11 1.08 0.86
CA ALA A 135 -19.01 2.03 0.72
C ALA A 135 -17.83 1.71 1.66
N ARG A 136 -18.11 1.34 2.92
CA ARG A 136 -17.06 0.91 3.87
C ARG A 136 -16.35 -0.37 3.43
N LEU A 137 -17.07 -1.34 2.87
CA LEU A 137 -16.49 -2.58 2.35
C LEU A 137 -15.62 -2.30 1.12
N LEU A 138 -16.10 -1.50 0.18
CA LEU A 138 -15.35 -1.11 -1.01
C LEU A 138 -14.09 -0.31 -0.64
N ALA A 139 -14.18 0.63 0.31
CA ALA A 139 -13.02 1.35 0.83
C ALA A 139 -12.00 0.45 1.53
N ARG A 140 -12.45 -0.62 2.22
CA ARG A 140 -11.54 -1.65 2.74
C ARG A 140 -10.89 -2.45 1.61
N GLY A 141 -11.64 -2.76 0.55
CA GLY A 141 -11.12 -3.38 -0.67
C GLY A 141 -10.01 -2.54 -1.31
N LEU A 142 -10.25 -1.23 -1.51
CA LEU A 142 -9.25 -0.29 -2.03
C LEU A 142 -7.98 -0.26 -1.17
N ARG A 143 -8.11 -0.21 0.16
CA ARG A 143 -6.95 -0.23 1.07
C ARG A 143 -6.17 -1.55 1.05
N ARG A 144 -6.79 -2.65 0.62
CA ARG A 144 -6.16 -3.97 0.48
C ARG A 144 -5.55 -4.17 -0.91
N LEU A 145 -5.86 -3.32 -1.90
CA LEU A 145 -5.22 -3.38 -3.20
C LEU A 145 -3.73 -3.12 -3.02
N HIS A 146 -2.95 -4.19 -3.19
CA HIS A 146 -1.51 -4.11 -3.18
C HIS A 146 -1.04 -3.92 -4.62
N TYR A 147 -0.91 -2.67 -5.04
CA TYR A 147 -0.07 -2.40 -6.19
C TYR A 147 1.37 -2.71 -5.81
N PRO A 148 2.08 -3.59 -6.53
CA PRO A 148 3.52 -3.69 -6.37
C PRO A 148 4.07 -2.30 -6.64
N ARG A 149 4.45 -1.62 -5.56
CA ARG A 149 4.83 -0.21 -5.56
C ARG A 149 5.89 -0.07 -6.65
N ARG A 150 5.59 0.75 -7.67
CA ARG A 150 6.49 1.02 -8.78
C ARG A 150 7.84 1.35 -8.15
N ARG A 151 8.78 0.40 -8.25
CA ARG A 151 10.17 0.64 -7.91
C ARG A 151 10.52 1.91 -8.65
N SER A 152 10.89 2.92 -7.88
CA SER A 152 11.41 4.16 -8.45
C SER A 152 12.36 3.76 -9.56
N MET A 153 12.17 4.42 -10.69
CA MET A 153 12.88 4.30 -11.93
C MET A 153 14.35 4.68 -11.74
N HIS A 154 15.08 3.97 -10.86
CA HIS A 154 16.53 3.90 -10.86
C HIS A 154 16.89 2.69 -11.72
N ARG A 155 16.86 2.91 -13.04
CA ARG A 155 17.73 2.19 -13.96
C ARG A 155 19.15 2.23 -13.39
N ASN A 156 19.80 1.08 -13.34
CA ASN A 156 21.21 0.84 -12.95
C ASN A 156 21.55 0.69 -11.45
N GLN A 157 20.81 -0.11 -10.68
CA GLN A 157 21.53 -0.94 -9.70
C GLN A 157 21.61 -2.37 -10.25
N ALA A 158 22.81 -2.77 -10.68
CA ALA A 158 23.13 -4.18 -10.79
C ALA A 158 22.66 -4.89 -9.51
N GLY A 159 22.05 -6.05 -9.59
CA GLY A 159 21.65 -6.77 -8.38
C GLY A 159 22.85 -7.41 -7.68
N GLY A 160 22.66 -7.87 -6.44
CA GLY A 160 23.60 -8.74 -5.77
C GLY A 160 24.88 -8.06 -5.26
N ARG A 161 25.92 -8.88 -5.03
CA ARG A 161 27.18 -8.48 -4.38
C ARG A 161 27.83 -7.23 -4.99
N PRO A 162 27.95 -7.06 -6.32
CA PRO A 162 28.62 -5.90 -6.90
C PRO A 162 27.99 -4.56 -6.52
N ALA A 163 26.65 -4.47 -6.47
CA ALA A 163 25.99 -3.23 -6.08
C ALA A 163 26.03 -2.96 -4.59
N VAL A 164 26.02 -4.01 -3.75
CA VAL A 164 26.27 -3.85 -2.32
C VAL A 164 27.66 -3.26 -2.09
N LEU A 165 28.70 -3.80 -2.74
CA LEU A 165 30.07 -3.27 -2.64
C LEU A 165 30.18 -1.83 -3.18
N ALA A 166 29.55 -1.52 -4.32
CA ALA A 166 29.52 -0.17 -4.84
C ALA A 166 28.82 0.82 -3.87
N ALA A 167 27.75 0.38 -3.22
CA ALA A 167 27.05 1.17 -2.22
C ALA A 167 27.86 1.37 -0.93
N ILE A 168 28.58 0.34 -0.47
CA ILE A 168 29.52 0.48 0.66
C ILE A 168 30.57 1.53 0.33
N ARG A 169 31.23 1.44 -0.83
CA ARG A 169 32.23 2.42 -1.26
C ARG A 169 31.67 3.84 -1.31
N LYS A 170 30.49 4.01 -1.89
CA LYS A 170 29.83 5.31 -1.95
C LYS A 170 29.47 5.84 -0.56
N ALA A 171 29.03 4.96 0.35
CA ALA A 171 28.77 5.33 1.74
C ALA A 171 30.06 5.77 2.43
N LEU A 172 31.17 5.05 2.28
CA LEU A 172 32.47 5.44 2.83
C LEU A 172 32.91 6.83 2.34
N ASP A 173 32.67 7.14 1.06
CA ASP A 173 32.93 8.48 0.51
C ASP A 173 32.04 9.55 1.18
N ILE A 174 30.73 9.27 1.35
CA ILE A 174 29.79 10.18 2.05
C ILE A 174 30.19 10.37 3.52
N LYS A 175 30.77 9.35 4.14
CA LYS A 175 31.24 9.36 5.53
C LYS A 175 32.63 9.98 5.69
N GLY A 176 33.30 10.36 4.59
CA GLY A 176 34.65 10.94 4.63
C GLY A 176 35.75 9.94 4.99
N ILE A 177 35.49 8.64 4.83
CA ILE A 177 36.45 7.57 5.16
C ILE A 177 37.28 7.27 3.90
N HIS A 178 38.44 7.92 3.81
CA HIS A 178 39.33 7.83 2.65
C HIS A 178 40.57 6.97 2.89
N ASP A 179 40.91 6.68 4.15
CA ASP A 179 42.06 5.82 4.49
C ASP A 179 41.89 4.41 3.89
N PRO A 180 42.84 3.91 3.09
CA PRO A 180 42.71 2.62 2.41
C PRO A 180 42.51 1.42 3.35
N ALA A 181 43.19 1.41 4.51
CA ALA A 181 43.09 0.32 5.47
C ALA A 181 41.70 0.31 6.13
N ALA A 182 41.22 1.47 6.56
CA ALA A 182 39.87 1.65 7.10
C ALA A 182 38.79 1.19 6.12
N ARG A 183 38.91 1.61 4.85
CA ARG A 183 37.97 1.19 3.80
C ARG A 183 37.96 -0.31 3.60
N ALA A 184 39.13 -0.94 3.65
CA ALA A 184 39.25 -2.38 3.51
C ALA A 184 38.60 -3.14 4.69
N HIS A 185 38.70 -2.63 5.92
CA HIS A 185 38.00 -3.20 7.09
C HIS A 185 36.47 -3.10 6.94
N TRP A 186 35.96 -1.91 6.61
CA TRP A 186 34.53 -1.70 6.39
C TRP A 186 33.98 -2.56 5.25
N GLU A 187 34.63 -2.57 4.09
CA GLU A 187 34.21 -3.37 2.94
C GLU A 187 34.13 -4.86 3.28
N ARG A 188 35.14 -5.42 3.96
CA ARG A 188 35.14 -6.85 4.34
C ARG A 188 34.02 -7.20 5.31
N GLY A 189 33.86 -6.42 6.39
CA GLY A 189 32.84 -6.70 7.40
C GLY A 189 31.42 -6.51 6.86
N MET A 190 31.17 -5.42 6.13
CA MET A 190 29.85 -5.14 5.56
C MET A 190 29.46 -6.11 4.43
N ASP A 191 30.41 -6.55 3.59
CA ASP A 191 30.18 -7.60 2.58
C ASP A 191 29.73 -8.91 3.23
N LEU A 192 30.41 -9.31 4.31
CA LEU A 192 30.08 -10.54 5.03
C LEU A 192 28.70 -10.47 5.69
N VAL A 193 28.37 -9.34 6.34
CA VAL A 193 27.03 -9.15 6.92
C VAL A 193 25.97 -9.20 5.81
N ALA A 194 26.13 -8.46 4.72
CA ALA A 194 25.12 -8.45 3.64
C ALA A 194 24.93 -9.82 2.99
N ARG A 195 26.00 -10.63 2.92
CA ARG A 195 25.92 -12.02 2.48
C ARG A 195 25.06 -12.86 3.42
N ARG A 196 25.33 -12.77 4.73
CA ARG A 196 24.66 -13.57 5.76
C ARG A 196 23.20 -13.18 5.96
N GLU A 197 22.92 -11.88 5.95
CA GLU A 197 21.61 -11.31 6.27
C GLU A 197 20.59 -11.49 5.15
N SER A 198 21.02 -11.35 3.89
CA SER A 198 20.07 -11.29 2.77
C SER A 198 20.57 -11.93 1.49
N ASN A 199 21.76 -12.53 1.50
CA ASN A 199 22.49 -12.91 0.29
C ASN A 199 22.54 -11.76 -0.74
N TYR A 200 22.86 -10.55 -0.27
CA TYR A 200 22.95 -9.30 -1.07
C TYR A 200 21.64 -8.79 -1.70
N ASN A 201 20.49 -9.35 -1.35
CA ASN A 201 19.20 -8.89 -1.85
C ASN A 201 18.73 -7.58 -1.17
N ALA A 202 18.84 -6.45 -1.87
CA ALA A 202 18.33 -5.15 -1.44
C ALA A 202 16.80 -5.10 -1.16
N ASN A 203 16.04 -6.07 -1.66
CA ASN A 203 14.58 -6.16 -1.48
C ASN A 203 14.19 -7.31 -0.56
N ALA A 204 15.13 -7.90 0.17
CA ALA A 204 14.80 -8.92 1.16
C ALA A 204 13.85 -8.31 2.21
N ILE A 205 12.83 -9.09 2.59
CA ILE A 205 11.90 -8.77 3.65
C ILE A 205 11.75 -10.05 4.47
N ASN A 206 12.01 -9.98 5.76
CA ASN A 206 11.74 -11.06 6.70
C ASN A 206 10.35 -10.84 7.30
N ASP A 207 9.41 -11.75 7.03
CA ASP A 207 8.00 -11.68 7.43
C ASP A 207 7.58 -12.70 8.49
N TRP A 208 8.52 -13.50 9.01
CA TRP A 208 8.23 -14.62 9.90
C TRP A 208 8.77 -14.46 11.33
N ASP A 209 9.64 -13.46 11.57
CA ASP A 209 10.25 -13.24 12.88
C ASP A 209 9.36 -12.42 13.85
N SER A 210 9.85 -12.26 15.08
CA SER A 210 9.14 -11.49 16.12
C SER A 210 8.96 -10.01 15.75
N ASN A 211 9.84 -9.44 14.93
CA ASN A 211 9.73 -8.07 14.45
C ASN A 211 8.63 -7.93 13.39
N ALA A 212 8.50 -8.92 12.51
CA ALA A 212 7.41 -9.01 11.55
C ALA A 212 6.05 -9.16 12.24
N ALA A 213 5.96 -10.01 13.28
CA ALA A 213 4.76 -10.14 14.11
C ALA A 213 4.37 -8.81 14.80
N ARG A 214 5.36 -7.98 15.14
CA ARG A 214 5.17 -6.63 15.71
C ARG A 214 4.92 -5.54 14.65
N GLY A 215 4.84 -5.89 13.37
CA GLY A 215 4.55 -4.96 12.27
C GLY A 215 5.75 -4.15 11.76
N THR A 216 6.98 -4.48 12.18
CA THR A 216 8.22 -3.83 11.76
C THR A 216 9.21 -4.86 11.20
N PRO A 217 8.89 -5.54 10.08
CA PRO A 217 9.76 -6.57 9.52
C PRO A 217 11.14 -6.01 9.13
N SER A 218 12.16 -6.84 9.26
CA SER A 218 13.53 -6.57 8.81
C SER A 218 13.60 -6.53 7.28
N LYS A 219 14.36 -5.58 6.72
CA LYS A 219 14.38 -5.28 5.29
C LYS A 219 15.77 -4.98 4.77
N GLY A 220 15.96 -5.29 3.49
CA GLY A 220 17.12 -4.87 2.72
C GLY A 220 18.37 -5.72 2.94
N ALA A 221 19.49 -5.23 2.40
CA ALA A 221 20.74 -5.99 2.34
C ALA A 221 21.35 -6.25 3.73
N TRP A 222 21.10 -5.36 4.70
CA TRP A 222 21.56 -5.50 6.08
C TRP A 222 20.42 -5.76 7.08
N GLN A 223 19.25 -6.17 6.58
CA GLN A 223 18.08 -6.59 7.39
C GLN A 223 17.71 -5.61 8.52
N PHE A 224 17.70 -4.30 8.24
CA PHE A 224 17.26 -3.31 9.21
C PHE A 224 15.75 -3.38 9.44
N ILE A 225 15.32 -3.25 10.70
CA ILE A 225 13.95 -2.84 11.02
C ILE A 225 13.80 -1.33 10.80
N ALA A 226 12.60 -0.90 10.42
CA ALA A 226 12.28 0.50 10.13
C ALA A 226 12.70 1.52 11.22
N PRO A 227 12.43 1.31 12.53
CA PRO A 227 12.81 2.29 13.55
C PRO A 227 14.33 2.44 13.69
N THR A 228 15.10 1.34 13.58
CA THR A 228 16.57 1.40 13.63
C THR A 228 17.13 2.11 12.41
N PHE A 229 16.64 1.81 11.21
CA PHE A 229 17.08 2.52 10.00
C PHE A 229 16.82 4.03 10.11
N ALA A 230 15.65 4.43 10.62
CA ALA A 230 15.31 5.84 10.80
C ALA A 230 16.19 6.54 11.84
N ALA A 231 16.49 5.87 12.97
CA ALA A 231 17.31 6.44 14.04
C ALA A 231 18.78 6.67 13.63
N TYR A 232 19.32 5.80 12.76
CA TYR A 232 20.71 5.88 12.31
C TYR A 232 20.86 6.37 10.87
N HIS A 233 19.78 6.88 10.27
CA HIS A 233 19.77 7.39 8.90
C HIS A 233 20.83 8.49 8.71
N GLN A 234 21.51 8.49 7.57
CA GLN A 234 22.45 9.54 7.21
C GLN A 234 21.74 10.67 6.47
N PRO A 235 21.71 11.90 7.02
CA PRO A 235 21.15 13.06 6.34
C PRO A 235 21.75 13.25 4.95
N GLY A 236 20.91 13.64 3.98
CA GLY A 236 21.31 13.79 2.57
C GLY A 236 21.23 12.49 1.74
N THR A 237 20.89 11.35 2.34
CA THR A 237 20.62 10.10 1.61
C THR A 237 19.13 9.77 1.53
N SER A 238 18.74 8.80 0.69
CA SER A 238 17.34 8.38 0.54
C SER A 238 16.72 7.90 1.86
N ARG A 239 15.43 8.19 2.08
CA ARG A 239 14.64 7.64 3.21
C ARG A 239 14.08 6.24 2.92
N ASP A 240 14.32 5.70 1.73
CA ASP A 240 13.92 4.34 1.38
C ASP A 240 14.87 3.32 2.02
N ILE A 241 14.34 2.47 2.89
CA ILE A 241 15.09 1.38 3.55
C ILE A 241 15.64 0.36 2.55
N HIS A 242 15.14 0.30 1.32
CA HIS A 242 15.69 -0.57 0.27
C HIS A 242 16.83 0.06 -0.52
N ASN A 243 17.13 1.34 -0.29
CA ASN A 243 18.25 2.01 -0.94
C ASN A 243 19.58 1.55 -0.33
N LEU A 244 20.42 0.88 -1.12
CA LEU A 244 21.69 0.32 -0.64
C LEU A 244 22.65 1.36 -0.05
N VAL A 245 22.75 2.55 -0.65
CA VAL A 245 23.66 3.61 -0.14
C VAL A 245 23.16 4.13 1.21
N ALA A 246 21.85 4.38 1.33
CA ALA A 246 21.26 4.82 2.59
C ALA A 246 21.41 3.76 3.69
N GLN A 247 21.18 2.48 3.38
CA GLN A 247 21.40 1.39 4.35
C GLN A 247 22.87 1.25 4.74
N ALA A 248 23.80 1.35 3.80
CA ALA A 248 25.23 1.27 4.11
C ALA A 248 25.67 2.42 5.04
N CYS A 249 25.20 3.65 4.79
CA CYS A 249 25.46 4.78 5.69
C CYS A 249 24.84 4.56 7.07
N ALA A 250 23.60 4.05 7.13
CA ALA A 250 22.93 3.73 8.39
C ALA A 250 23.64 2.60 9.16
N PHE A 251 24.19 1.61 8.46
CA PHE A 251 24.99 0.54 9.06
C PHE A 251 26.25 1.09 9.74
N ILE A 252 27.01 1.96 9.06
CA ILE A 252 28.20 2.58 9.64
C ILE A 252 27.82 3.37 10.90
N ASN A 253 26.78 4.20 10.84
CA ASN A 253 26.27 4.95 12.00
C ASN A 253 25.83 4.04 13.14
N TYR A 254 25.12 2.97 12.83
CA TYR A 254 24.63 1.99 13.81
C TYR A 254 25.80 1.24 14.46
N ALA A 255 26.76 0.76 13.67
CA ALA A 255 27.94 0.08 14.16
C ALA A 255 28.77 0.95 15.12
N MET A 256 29.01 2.21 14.75
CA MET A 256 29.73 3.15 15.59
C MET A 256 28.94 3.52 16.85
N GLY A 257 27.68 3.91 16.71
CA GLY A 257 26.86 4.43 17.81
C GLY A 257 26.38 3.37 18.80
N ARG A 258 25.98 2.19 18.31
CA ARG A 258 25.43 1.12 19.16
C ARG A 258 26.48 0.15 19.69
N TYR A 259 27.51 -0.13 18.88
CA TYR A 259 28.50 -1.17 19.18
C TYR A 259 29.90 -0.62 19.45
N GLY A 260 30.13 0.70 19.32
CA GLY A 260 31.43 1.31 19.59
C GLY A 260 32.52 0.89 18.59
N VAL A 261 32.12 0.60 17.34
CA VAL A 261 33.07 0.33 16.26
C VAL A 261 33.89 1.60 15.98
N ALA A 262 35.20 1.45 15.88
CA ALA A 262 36.11 2.55 15.57
C ALA A 262 35.89 3.04 14.13
N VAL A 263 36.28 4.30 13.86
CA VAL A 263 36.12 4.92 12.52
C VAL A 263 36.87 4.11 11.45
N ASP A 264 37.99 3.49 11.81
CA ASP A 264 38.81 2.66 10.93
C ASP A 264 38.32 1.20 10.79
N ALA A 265 37.22 0.84 11.48
CA ALA A 265 36.65 -0.50 11.55
C ALA A 265 37.62 -1.63 11.95
N SER A 266 38.77 -1.32 12.56
CA SER A 266 39.75 -2.31 13.01
C SER A 266 39.12 -3.34 13.97
N ASN A 267 38.15 -2.91 14.78
CA ASN A 267 37.46 -3.73 15.78
C ASN A 267 36.05 -4.21 15.35
N LEU A 268 35.68 -4.05 14.07
CA LEU A 268 34.32 -4.34 13.60
C LEU A 268 33.89 -5.79 13.85
N ALA A 269 34.77 -6.76 13.54
CA ALA A 269 34.50 -8.18 13.74
C ALA A 269 34.35 -8.55 15.22
N ASP A 270 35.13 -7.92 16.11
CA ASP A 270 35.04 -8.15 17.55
C ASP A 270 33.73 -7.65 18.15
N ARG A 271 33.24 -6.52 17.62
CA ARG A 271 32.04 -5.83 18.11
C ARG A 271 30.75 -6.35 17.49
N ILE A 272 30.80 -6.87 16.27
CA ILE A 272 29.64 -7.36 15.53
C ILE A 272 29.93 -8.76 15.02
N GLN A 273 29.36 -9.78 15.69
CA GLN A 273 29.55 -11.19 15.33
C GLN A 273 29.21 -11.50 13.86
N GLN A 274 28.19 -10.85 13.29
CA GLN A 274 27.83 -11.06 11.87
C GLN A 274 28.94 -10.63 10.90
N ALA A 275 29.82 -9.73 11.32
CA ALA A 275 30.99 -9.30 10.55
C ALA A 275 32.26 -10.14 10.83
N ASP A 276 32.20 -11.13 11.71
CA ASP A 276 33.31 -12.04 11.99
C ASP A 276 33.25 -13.31 11.09
N PRO A 277 34.23 -13.53 10.20
CA PRO A 277 34.28 -14.70 9.33
C PRO A 277 34.57 -16.01 10.08
N HIS A 278 35.17 -15.95 11.27
CA HIS A 278 35.57 -17.12 12.07
C HIS A 278 34.47 -17.59 13.02
N ARG A 279 33.41 -16.79 13.20
CA ARG A 279 32.24 -17.16 14.00
C ARG A 279 31.07 -17.54 13.11
N ALA A 280 30.28 -18.50 13.58
CA ALA A 280 29.03 -18.86 12.94
C ALA A 280 28.06 -17.64 12.91
N PRO A 281 27.22 -17.50 11.87
CA PRO A 281 26.15 -16.52 11.86
C PRO A 281 25.25 -16.75 13.08
N LYS A 282 24.93 -15.68 13.80
CA LYS A 282 23.92 -15.75 14.87
C LYS A 282 22.54 -15.70 14.20
N GLY A 283 21.73 -16.74 14.36
CA GLY A 283 20.31 -16.65 14.01
C GLY A 283 19.63 -15.58 14.89
N TYR A 284 18.65 -14.88 14.34
CA TYR A 284 17.80 -13.96 15.10
C TYR A 284 16.99 -14.70 16.15
#